data_AF-A0A133UMJ8-F1
#
_entry.id   AF-A0A133UMJ8-F1
#
_cell.length_a   1.000
_cell.length_b   1.000
_cell.length_c   1.000
_cell.angle_alpha   90.00
_cell.angle_beta   90.00
_cell.angle_gamma   90.00
#
_symmetry.space_group_name_H-M   'P 1'
#
loop_
_entity.id
_entity.type
_entity.pdbx_description
1 polymer ?
#
loop_
_entity_poly.entity_id
_entity_poly.type
_entity_poly.pdbx_seq_one_letter_code
_entity_poly.pdbx_strand_id
1 'polypeptide(L)'
;MKFDEIASLSEKLSETDSRNEKIGLISDFLKSLRPEDLTRACRMIIGRAFPKSSQKKTKVSKKSLLNALSKIAETEKYDQYYDKYGDFGEVIGRLISEEAKKQSTLRTEENSLESVQNFLNELNETEGKGSIKKREKLIEARFSQLNRLGSKYLSKILLGSSRHGVSDGLVARAIAKAWNAPVEEVRTAYMITGDIGKVAELTKNKELGKVEIKYHRPFLPMLAEMSDSAGDIKEELGYCLCEEKLDGVRIQIHKDGEIKFYTRNLNRVTSNFPELVKGLKK
;
A
#
# COMPACT_ATOMS: atom_id res chain seq x y z
N MET A 1 -2.87 -3.27 -18.66
CA MET A 1 -1.83 -4.21 -18.21
C MET A 1 -2.46 -5.33 -17.37
N LYS A 2 -1.91 -6.56 -17.42
CA LYS A 2 -2.37 -7.67 -16.56
C LYS A 2 -1.74 -7.57 -15.16
N PHE A 3 -2.48 -7.97 -14.13
CA PHE A 3 -1.99 -8.04 -12.75
C PHE A 3 -0.88 -9.08 -12.56
N ASP A 4 -0.85 -10.11 -13.39
CA ASP A 4 0.20 -11.13 -13.38
C ASP A 4 1.59 -10.55 -13.63
N GLU A 5 1.69 -9.45 -14.37
CA GLU A 5 2.97 -8.75 -14.60
C GLU A 5 3.47 -8.09 -13.30
N ILE A 6 2.55 -7.52 -12.49
CA ILE A 6 2.88 -6.98 -11.16
C ILE A 6 3.27 -8.11 -10.21
N ALA A 7 2.54 -9.22 -10.22
CA ALA A 7 2.85 -10.37 -9.40
C ALA A 7 4.23 -10.97 -9.74
N SER A 8 4.55 -11.08 -11.03
CA SER A 8 5.84 -11.58 -11.52
C SER A 8 6.98 -10.63 -11.16
N LEU A 9 6.79 -9.32 -11.35
CA LEU A 9 7.75 -8.31 -10.90
C LEU A 9 7.97 -8.42 -9.39
N SER A 10 6.91 -8.57 -8.62
CA SER A 10 6.99 -8.60 -7.17
C SER A 10 7.68 -9.87 -6.65
N GLU A 11 7.56 -11.00 -7.36
CA GLU A 11 8.32 -12.24 -7.09
C GLU A 11 9.80 -12.00 -7.34
N LYS A 12 10.15 -11.48 -8.53
CA LYS A 12 11.53 -11.15 -8.88
C LYS A 12 12.17 -10.18 -7.88
N LEU A 13 11.44 -9.16 -7.43
CA LEU A 13 11.90 -8.22 -6.41
C LEU A 13 12.10 -8.86 -5.04
N SER A 14 11.37 -9.94 -4.72
CA SER A 14 11.55 -10.69 -3.47
C SER A 14 12.81 -11.54 -3.48
N GLU A 15 13.22 -12.02 -4.64
CA GLU A 15 14.42 -12.85 -4.86
C GLU A 15 15.69 -12.01 -5.09
N THR A 16 15.53 -10.71 -5.36
CA THR A 16 16.65 -9.79 -5.54
C THR A 16 17.12 -9.26 -4.18
N ASP A 17 18.42 -9.26 -3.90
CA ASP A 17 18.98 -8.63 -2.68
C ASP A 17 19.42 -7.19 -2.93
N SER A 18 19.96 -6.91 -4.12
CA SER A 18 20.50 -5.60 -4.47
C SER A 18 19.42 -4.52 -4.54
N ARG A 19 19.50 -3.53 -3.65
CA ARG A 19 18.60 -2.38 -3.66
C ARG A 19 18.66 -1.60 -4.98
N ASN A 20 19.84 -1.45 -5.58
CA ASN A 20 20.00 -0.72 -6.85
C ASN A 20 19.39 -1.50 -8.02
N GLU A 21 19.48 -2.83 -7.99
CA GLU A 21 18.84 -3.68 -8.98
C GLU A 21 17.31 -3.60 -8.88
N LYS A 22 16.75 -3.67 -7.66
CA LYS A 22 15.30 -3.44 -7.44
C LYS A 22 14.84 -2.10 -8.00
N ILE A 23 15.62 -1.03 -7.75
CA ILE A 23 15.32 0.30 -8.27
C ILE A 23 15.32 0.29 -9.81
N GLY A 24 16.26 -0.40 -10.45
CA GLY A 24 16.29 -0.59 -11.90
C GLY A 24 15.06 -1.33 -12.42
N LEU A 25 14.78 -2.51 -11.88
CA LEU A 25 13.64 -3.34 -12.28
C LEU A 25 12.31 -2.60 -12.19
N ILE A 26 12.09 -1.86 -11.08
CA ILE A 26 10.88 -1.05 -10.92
C ILE A 26 10.88 0.10 -11.91
N SER A 27 11.98 0.84 -12.06
CA SER A 27 12.08 1.96 -13.00
C SER A 27 11.72 1.54 -14.44
N ASP A 28 12.29 0.44 -14.90
CA ASP A 28 12.09 -0.03 -16.27
C ASP A 28 10.66 -0.52 -16.48
N PHE A 29 10.09 -1.20 -15.48
CA PHE A 29 8.69 -1.58 -15.49
C PHE A 29 7.76 -0.36 -15.51
N LEU A 30 8.02 0.68 -14.71
CA LEU A 30 7.17 1.89 -14.69
C LEU A 30 7.17 2.62 -16.03
N LYS A 31 8.30 2.62 -16.77
CA LYS A 31 8.40 3.24 -18.10
C LYS A 31 7.55 2.53 -19.16
N SER A 32 7.34 1.22 -19.03
CA SER A 32 6.51 0.46 -19.99
C SER A 32 5.01 0.61 -19.76
N LEU A 33 4.59 1.31 -18.68
CA LEU A 33 3.19 1.47 -18.33
C LEU A 33 2.49 2.58 -19.12
N ARG A 34 1.25 2.28 -19.49
CA ARG A 34 0.30 3.31 -19.90
C ARG A 34 -0.04 4.23 -18.71
N PRO A 35 -0.35 5.52 -18.94
CA PRO A 35 -0.68 6.46 -17.87
C PRO A 35 -1.76 5.97 -16.90
N GLU A 36 -2.79 5.29 -17.39
CA GLU A 36 -3.93 4.84 -16.58
C GLU A 36 -3.57 3.71 -15.60
N ASP A 37 -2.58 2.90 -15.98
CA ASP A 37 -2.09 1.75 -15.22
C ASP A 37 -1.02 2.16 -14.19
N LEU A 38 -0.29 3.25 -14.44
CA LEU A 38 0.85 3.69 -13.63
C LEU A 38 0.51 3.87 -12.15
N THR A 39 -0.56 4.62 -11.86
CA THR A 39 -0.98 4.91 -10.49
C THR A 39 -1.35 3.63 -9.73
N ARG A 40 -2.03 2.68 -10.38
CA ARG A 40 -2.45 1.42 -9.78
C ARG A 40 -1.24 0.52 -9.55
N ALA A 41 -0.36 0.40 -10.54
CA ALA A 41 0.86 -0.37 -10.47
C ALA A 41 1.76 0.05 -9.30
N CYS A 42 2.05 1.35 -9.15
CA CYS A 42 2.91 1.82 -8.05
C CYS A 42 2.35 1.44 -6.67
N ARG A 43 1.03 1.55 -6.47
CA ARG A 43 0.38 1.15 -5.20
C ARG A 43 0.44 -0.36 -4.98
N MET A 44 0.18 -1.15 -6.02
CA MET A 44 0.22 -2.62 -5.93
C MET A 44 1.64 -3.15 -5.72
N ILE A 45 2.65 -2.55 -6.35
CA ILE A 45 4.07 -2.88 -6.15
C ILE A 45 4.49 -2.65 -4.69
N ILE A 46 4.00 -1.62 -4.00
CA ILE A 46 4.28 -1.46 -2.56
C ILE A 46 3.33 -2.28 -1.66
N GLY A 47 2.45 -3.09 -2.25
CA GLY A 47 1.52 -3.92 -1.49
C GLY A 47 0.31 -3.20 -0.92
N ARG A 48 -0.15 -2.10 -1.53
CA ARG A 48 -1.27 -1.31 -1.03
C ARG A 48 -2.43 -1.28 -2.01
N ALA A 49 -3.64 -1.40 -1.46
CA ALA A 49 -4.88 -1.27 -2.22
C ALA A 49 -5.28 0.19 -2.50
N PHE A 50 -4.87 1.11 -1.61
CA PHE A 50 -5.29 2.51 -1.61
C PHE A 50 -4.11 3.43 -1.25
N PRO A 51 -4.21 4.74 -1.57
CA PRO A 51 -3.28 5.74 -1.06
C PRO A 51 -3.17 5.70 0.46
N LYS A 52 -1.98 6.00 1.00
CA LYS A 52 -1.75 6.02 2.45
C LYS A 52 -2.47 7.19 3.13
N SER A 53 -2.67 8.30 2.42
CA SER A 53 -3.49 9.42 2.87
C SER A 53 -5.01 9.13 2.84
N SER A 54 -5.43 8.07 2.16
CA SER A 54 -6.83 7.67 2.08
C SER A 54 -7.29 6.97 3.35
N GLN A 55 -8.56 7.16 3.70
CA GLN A 55 -9.20 6.41 4.80
C GLN A 55 -9.83 5.10 4.32
N LYS A 56 -9.69 4.76 3.03
CA LYS A 56 -10.19 3.51 2.44
C LYS A 56 -9.45 2.29 2.99
N LYS A 57 -10.18 1.20 3.22
CA LYS A 57 -9.64 -0.06 3.75
C LYS A 57 -10.29 -1.25 3.04
N THR A 58 -9.52 -2.32 2.84
CA THR A 58 -10.02 -3.57 2.25
C THR A 58 -11.00 -4.30 3.16
N LYS A 59 -10.89 -4.08 4.49
CA LYS A 59 -11.72 -4.72 5.54
C LYS A 59 -11.62 -6.25 5.50
N VAL A 60 -10.43 -6.76 5.13
CA VAL A 60 -10.11 -8.18 5.08
C VAL A 60 -9.08 -8.50 6.17
N SER A 61 -9.38 -9.50 6.99
CA SER A 61 -8.43 -10.13 7.91
C SER A 61 -7.97 -11.49 7.35
N LYS A 62 -6.89 -12.05 7.90
CA LYS A 62 -6.42 -13.40 7.54
C LYS A 62 -7.55 -14.44 7.65
N LYS A 63 -8.29 -14.41 8.76
CA LYS A 63 -9.41 -15.32 9.02
C LYS A 63 -10.54 -15.14 8.00
N SER A 64 -10.94 -13.91 7.70
CA SER A 64 -12.00 -13.70 6.70
C SER A 64 -11.58 -14.11 5.29
N LEU A 65 -10.28 -13.97 4.97
CA LEU A 65 -9.75 -14.41 3.68
C LEU A 65 -9.73 -15.93 3.57
N LEU A 66 -9.27 -16.64 4.60
CA LEU A 66 -9.34 -18.12 4.64
C LEU A 66 -10.80 -18.60 4.52
N ASN A 67 -11.72 -18.02 5.30
CA ASN A 67 -13.14 -18.36 5.19
C ASN A 67 -13.69 -18.18 3.76
N ALA A 68 -13.37 -17.06 3.11
CA ALA A 68 -13.80 -16.78 1.75
C ALA A 68 -13.24 -17.77 0.71
N LEU A 69 -12.04 -18.29 0.94
CA LEU A 69 -11.35 -19.20 0.02
C LEU A 69 -11.68 -20.68 0.26
N SER A 70 -12.34 -21.02 1.36
CA SER A 70 -12.64 -22.40 1.76
C SER A 70 -13.39 -23.24 0.72
N LYS A 71 -14.09 -22.60 -0.24
CA LYS A 71 -14.81 -23.30 -1.32
C LYS A 71 -13.98 -23.57 -2.57
N ILE A 72 -12.86 -22.87 -2.72
CA ILE A 72 -12.01 -22.93 -3.92
C ILE A 72 -10.58 -23.36 -3.60
N ALA A 73 -10.31 -23.69 -2.32
CA ALA A 73 -9.04 -24.17 -1.82
C ALA A 73 -9.24 -24.89 -0.48
N GLU A 74 -8.41 -25.91 -0.22
CA GLU A 74 -8.37 -26.67 1.03
C GLU A 74 -7.71 -25.85 2.16
N THR A 75 -8.41 -24.81 2.63
CA THR A 75 -7.90 -23.86 3.64
C THR A 75 -7.60 -24.48 5.01
N GLU A 76 -8.15 -25.66 5.29
CA GLU A 76 -7.82 -26.48 6.46
C GLU A 76 -6.35 -26.94 6.49
N LYS A 77 -5.68 -27.00 5.34
CA LYS A 77 -4.24 -27.28 5.24
C LYS A 77 -3.36 -26.06 5.51
N TYR A 78 -3.96 -24.90 5.83
CA TYR A 78 -3.22 -23.64 5.98
C TYR A 78 -2.08 -23.76 6.99
N ASP A 79 -2.31 -24.31 8.18
CA ASP A 79 -1.29 -24.38 9.23
C ASP A 79 -0.09 -25.24 8.80
N GLN A 80 -0.35 -26.42 8.22
CA GLN A 80 0.68 -27.29 7.65
C GLN A 80 1.53 -26.58 6.59
N TYR A 81 0.90 -25.79 5.71
CA TYR A 81 1.63 -25.04 4.68
C TYR A 81 2.38 -23.86 5.28
N TYR A 82 1.81 -23.20 6.29
CA TYR A 82 2.46 -22.08 6.95
C TYR A 82 3.71 -22.50 7.71
N ASP A 83 3.71 -23.66 8.36
CA ASP A 83 4.90 -24.23 9.00
C ASP A 83 6.04 -24.48 7.99
N LYS A 84 5.68 -24.84 6.75
CA LYS A 84 6.65 -25.10 5.68
C LYS A 84 7.17 -23.82 5.01
N TYR A 85 6.32 -22.82 4.78
CA TYR A 85 6.65 -21.68 3.92
C TYR A 85 6.77 -20.33 4.66
N GLY A 86 6.23 -20.20 5.86
CA GLY A 86 6.37 -19.02 6.73
C GLY A 86 5.75 -17.70 6.22
N ASP A 87 5.06 -17.72 5.07
CA ASP A 87 4.45 -16.54 4.45
C ASP A 87 3.01 -16.80 4.02
N PHE A 88 2.09 -15.98 4.53
CA PHE A 88 0.66 -16.13 4.26
C PHE A 88 0.34 -16.10 2.76
N GLY A 89 0.94 -15.17 2.00
CA GLY A 89 0.66 -15.06 0.57
C GLY A 89 1.15 -16.27 -0.21
N GLU A 90 2.35 -16.75 0.11
CA GLU A 90 2.89 -17.98 -0.49
C GLU A 90 1.98 -19.19 -0.23
N VAL A 91 1.47 -19.34 1.00
CA VAL A 91 0.51 -20.40 1.34
C VAL A 91 -0.77 -20.29 0.51
N ILE A 92 -1.39 -19.11 0.45
CA ILE A 92 -2.62 -18.89 -0.34
C ILE A 92 -2.39 -19.20 -1.83
N GLY A 93 -1.27 -18.75 -2.40
CA GLY A 93 -0.93 -19.03 -3.78
C GLY A 93 -0.85 -20.53 -4.07
N ARG A 94 -0.25 -21.31 -3.16
CA ARG A 94 -0.12 -22.76 -3.30
C ARG A 94 -1.44 -23.49 -3.16
N LEU A 95 -2.23 -23.18 -2.15
CA LEU A 95 -3.54 -23.82 -1.93
C LEU A 95 -4.46 -23.64 -3.16
N ILE A 96 -4.50 -22.43 -3.73
CA ILE A 96 -5.29 -22.15 -4.94
C ILE A 96 -4.72 -22.89 -6.16
N SER A 97 -3.39 -22.95 -6.30
CA SER A 97 -2.76 -23.62 -7.43
C SER A 97 -2.92 -25.14 -7.39
N GLU A 98 -2.99 -25.75 -6.20
CA GLU A 98 -3.20 -27.18 -6.07
C GLU A 98 -4.64 -27.57 -6.41
N GLU A 99 -5.62 -26.79 -5.94
CA GLU A 99 -7.03 -27.06 -6.26
C GLU A 99 -7.33 -26.88 -7.75
N ALA A 100 -6.74 -25.85 -8.36
CA ALA A 100 -6.85 -25.62 -9.80
C ALA A 100 -6.19 -26.70 -10.68
N LYS A 101 -5.28 -27.51 -10.15
CA LYS A 101 -4.76 -28.68 -10.87
C LYS A 101 -5.72 -29.87 -10.83
N LYS A 102 -6.54 -29.97 -9.78
CA LYS A 102 -7.56 -31.02 -9.65
C LYS A 102 -8.78 -30.73 -10.53
N GLN A 103 -9.13 -29.47 -10.66
CA GLN A 103 -10.26 -29.01 -11.46
C GLN A 103 -9.75 -28.52 -12.82
N SER A 104 -10.05 -29.24 -13.91
CA SER A 104 -9.73 -28.83 -15.29
C SER A 104 -10.58 -27.63 -15.74
N THR A 105 -10.51 -26.51 -15.02
CA THR A 105 -11.27 -25.30 -15.30
C THR A 105 -10.47 -24.33 -16.16
N LEU A 106 -11.00 -24.02 -17.34
CA LEU A 106 -10.54 -22.87 -18.12
C LEU A 106 -10.75 -21.60 -17.30
N ARG A 107 -9.68 -20.83 -17.11
CA ARG A 107 -9.73 -19.55 -16.39
C ARG A 107 -9.91 -18.44 -17.41
N THR A 108 -11.03 -17.73 -17.31
CA THR A 108 -11.21 -16.50 -18.08
C THR A 108 -10.41 -15.38 -17.40
N GLU A 109 -9.29 -14.99 -18.01
CA GLU A 109 -8.32 -14.05 -17.42
C GLU A 109 -8.73 -12.57 -17.62
N GLU A 110 -9.75 -12.10 -16.90
CA GLU A 110 -10.03 -10.65 -16.78
C GLU A 110 -9.33 -10.04 -15.55
N ASN A 111 -8.00 -10.19 -15.49
CA ASN A 111 -7.16 -9.74 -14.39
C ASN A 111 -6.39 -8.46 -14.73
N SER A 112 -7.03 -7.46 -15.35
CA SER A 112 -6.39 -6.17 -15.57
C SER A 112 -6.14 -5.44 -14.24
N LEU A 113 -5.17 -4.52 -14.19
CA LEU A 113 -4.94 -3.68 -12.98
C LEU A 113 -6.19 -2.88 -12.60
N GLU A 114 -6.94 -2.44 -13.61
CA GLU A 114 -8.23 -1.79 -13.41
C GLU A 114 -9.24 -2.72 -12.73
N SER A 115 -9.43 -3.93 -13.24
CA SER A 115 -10.34 -4.94 -12.69
C SER A 115 -10.00 -5.26 -11.23
N VAL A 116 -8.70 -5.43 -10.91
CA VAL A 116 -8.24 -5.67 -9.52
C VAL A 116 -8.55 -4.46 -8.63
N GLN A 117 -8.29 -3.24 -9.09
CA GLN A 117 -8.58 -2.05 -8.30
C GLN A 117 -10.08 -1.77 -8.14
N ASN A 118 -10.91 -2.14 -9.12
CA ASN A 118 -12.37 -2.08 -9.02
C ASN A 118 -12.87 -3.06 -7.96
N PHE A 119 -12.35 -4.29 -7.95
CA PHE A 119 -12.59 -5.24 -6.86
C PHE A 119 -12.19 -4.68 -5.50
N LEU A 120 -11.02 -4.05 -5.38
CA LEU A 120 -10.59 -3.42 -4.12
C LEU A 120 -11.55 -2.31 -3.69
N ASN A 121 -12.01 -1.46 -4.62
CA ASN A 121 -13.01 -0.42 -4.35
C ASN A 121 -14.34 -1.03 -3.84
N GLU A 122 -14.82 -2.09 -4.48
CA GLU A 122 -16.06 -2.75 -4.07
C GLU A 122 -15.96 -3.38 -2.67
N LEU A 123 -14.80 -3.97 -2.31
CA LEU A 123 -14.55 -4.44 -0.95
C LEU A 123 -14.62 -3.31 0.07
N ASN A 124 -14.06 -2.14 -0.27
CA ASN A 124 -14.09 -0.96 0.58
C ASN A 124 -15.51 -0.42 0.75
N GLU A 125 -16.35 -0.47 -0.29
CA GLU A 125 -17.74 0.01 -0.24
C GLU A 125 -18.70 -0.98 0.43
N THR A 126 -18.31 -2.25 0.55
CA THR A 126 -19.12 -3.29 1.18
C THR A 126 -19.19 -3.13 2.70
N GLU A 127 -20.30 -2.56 3.18
CA GLU A 127 -20.63 -2.30 4.58
C GLU A 127 -22.05 -2.76 4.96
N GLY A 128 -22.38 -2.77 6.25
CA GLY A 128 -23.72 -3.07 6.74
C GLY A 128 -24.07 -4.55 6.89
N LYS A 129 -25.36 -4.83 7.10
CA LYS A 129 -25.89 -6.18 7.32
C LYS A 129 -25.68 -7.05 6.08
N GLY A 130 -25.10 -8.25 6.26
CA GLY A 130 -24.80 -9.16 5.16
C GLY A 130 -23.48 -8.86 4.40
N SER A 131 -22.76 -7.80 4.78
CA SER A 131 -21.49 -7.42 4.15
C SER A 131 -20.42 -8.51 4.20
N ILE A 132 -20.40 -9.34 5.26
CA ILE A 132 -19.46 -10.47 5.39
C ILE A 132 -19.63 -11.45 4.22
N LYS A 133 -20.84 -11.97 4.02
CA LYS A 133 -21.14 -12.92 2.94
C LYS A 133 -20.91 -12.32 1.56
N LYS A 134 -21.25 -11.04 1.36
CA LYS A 134 -20.97 -10.34 0.09
C LYS A 134 -19.46 -10.28 -0.15
N ARG A 135 -18.68 -9.89 0.85
CA ARG A 135 -17.22 -9.81 0.77
C ARG A 135 -16.58 -11.17 0.47
N GLU A 136 -17.05 -12.23 1.12
CA GLU A 136 -16.59 -13.60 0.86
C GLU A 136 -16.83 -13.99 -0.60
N LYS A 137 -18.03 -13.76 -1.14
CA LYS A 137 -18.34 -14.03 -2.56
C LYS A 137 -17.45 -13.23 -3.52
N LEU A 138 -17.19 -11.96 -3.24
CA LEU A 138 -16.32 -11.13 -4.08
C LEU A 138 -14.88 -11.66 -4.10
N ILE A 139 -14.37 -12.06 -2.93
CA ILE A 139 -13.04 -12.64 -2.80
C ILE A 139 -12.97 -13.98 -3.54
N GLU A 140 -13.95 -14.87 -3.31
CA GLU A 140 -14.07 -16.18 -3.97
C GLU A 140 -14.04 -16.02 -5.51
N ALA A 141 -14.91 -15.15 -6.04
CA ALA A 141 -15.00 -14.88 -7.47
C ALA A 141 -13.71 -14.27 -8.05
N ARG A 142 -13.00 -13.43 -7.29
CA ARG A 142 -11.73 -12.85 -7.75
C ARG A 142 -10.61 -13.88 -7.75
N PHE A 143 -10.49 -14.69 -6.69
CA PHE A 143 -9.39 -15.65 -6.56
C PHE A 143 -9.52 -16.86 -7.49
N SER A 144 -10.73 -17.24 -7.88
CA SER A 144 -10.95 -18.30 -8.88
C SER A 144 -10.34 -17.97 -10.25
N GLN A 145 -10.16 -16.68 -10.55
CA GLN A 145 -9.59 -16.19 -11.80
C GLN A 145 -8.05 -16.04 -11.76
N LEU A 146 -7.41 -16.18 -10.59
CA LEU A 146 -5.99 -15.86 -10.40
C LEU A 146 -5.07 -17.09 -10.43
N ASN A 147 -3.91 -16.96 -11.05
CA ASN A 147 -2.81 -17.94 -10.92
C ASN A 147 -2.13 -17.88 -9.54
N ARG A 148 -1.19 -18.81 -9.30
CA ARG A 148 -0.43 -18.91 -8.04
C ARG A 148 0.13 -17.58 -7.57
N LEU A 149 0.83 -16.86 -8.46
CA LEU A 149 1.48 -15.59 -8.14
C LEU A 149 0.44 -14.48 -7.91
N GLY A 150 -0.58 -14.41 -8.75
CA GLY A 150 -1.70 -13.48 -8.58
C GLY A 150 -2.37 -13.64 -7.21
N SER A 151 -2.69 -14.86 -6.80
CA SER A 151 -3.27 -15.15 -5.48
C SER A 151 -2.32 -14.78 -4.33
N LYS A 152 -1.01 -15.05 -4.50
CA LYS A 152 0.03 -14.67 -3.51
C LYS A 152 0.10 -13.17 -3.31
N TYR A 153 0.17 -12.39 -4.37
CA TYR A 153 0.35 -10.93 -4.26
C TYR A 153 -0.95 -10.20 -3.96
N LEU A 154 -2.10 -10.65 -4.48
CA LEU A 154 -3.38 -10.06 -4.12
C LEU A 154 -3.70 -10.28 -2.63
N SER A 155 -3.42 -11.45 -2.07
CA SER A 155 -3.62 -11.69 -0.63
C SER A 155 -2.73 -10.78 0.23
N LYS A 156 -1.48 -10.53 -0.16
CA LYS A 156 -0.59 -9.55 0.50
C LYS A 156 -1.15 -8.12 0.42
N ILE A 157 -1.68 -7.71 -0.74
CA ILE A 157 -2.33 -6.40 -0.93
C ILE A 157 -3.58 -6.27 -0.05
N LEU A 158 -4.40 -7.32 0.02
CA LEU A 158 -5.62 -7.33 0.83
C LEU A 158 -5.35 -7.15 2.32
N LEU A 159 -4.26 -7.74 2.81
CA LEU A 159 -3.82 -7.63 4.20
C LEU A 159 -2.93 -6.42 4.48
N GLY A 160 -2.49 -5.70 3.46
CA GLY A 160 -1.56 -4.58 3.58
C GLY A 160 -0.16 -4.98 4.07
N SER A 161 0.24 -6.23 3.85
CA SER A 161 1.49 -6.81 4.35
C SER A 161 2.33 -7.39 3.22
N SER A 162 3.09 -6.55 2.53
CA SER A 162 4.02 -6.99 1.49
C SER A 162 5.43 -7.20 2.05
N ARG A 163 5.79 -8.48 2.26
CA ARG A 163 7.13 -8.92 2.68
C ARG A 163 7.99 -9.28 1.46
N HIS A 164 8.28 -8.33 0.59
CA HIS A 164 9.16 -8.55 -0.57
C HIS A 164 10.23 -7.45 -0.72
N GLY A 165 10.56 -6.76 0.40
CA GLY A 165 11.69 -5.84 0.46
C GLY A 165 11.54 -4.55 -0.35
N VAL A 166 10.31 -4.15 -0.69
CA VAL A 166 10.03 -2.90 -1.43
C VAL A 166 9.38 -1.90 -0.49
N SER A 167 10.09 -0.81 -0.21
CA SER A 167 9.60 0.29 0.61
C SER A 167 9.16 1.48 -0.25
N ASP A 168 8.36 2.38 0.34
CA ASP A 168 7.95 3.63 -0.29
C ASP A 168 9.16 4.42 -0.83
N GLY A 169 10.23 4.51 -0.04
CA GLY A 169 11.45 5.21 -0.43
C GLY A 169 12.22 4.52 -1.56
N LEU A 170 12.10 3.20 -1.70
CA LEU A 170 12.68 2.45 -2.82
C LEU A 170 11.90 2.76 -4.11
N VAL A 171 10.56 2.72 -4.06
CA VAL A 171 9.71 3.06 -5.21
C VAL A 171 9.85 4.54 -5.60
N ALA A 172 9.96 5.45 -4.64
CA ALA A 172 10.25 6.86 -4.92
C ALA A 172 11.57 7.05 -5.69
N ARG A 173 12.61 6.30 -5.34
CA ARG A 173 13.89 6.28 -6.09
C ARG A 173 13.73 5.71 -7.49
N ALA A 174 12.92 4.66 -7.65
CA ALA A 174 12.62 4.10 -8.96
C ALA A 174 11.83 5.07 -9.85
N ILE A 175 10.86 5.80 -9.29
CA ILE A 175 10.12 6.88 -9.97
C ILE A 175 11.07 7.99 -10.41
N ALA A 176 11.94 8.45 -9.50
CA ALA A 176 12.96 9.47 -9.81
C ALA A 176 13.88 9.02 -10.96
N LYS A 177 14.37 7.77 -10.91
CA LYS A 177 15.18 7.16 -11.97
C LYS A 177 14.41 7.01 -13.28
N ALA A 178 13.12 6.69 -13.22
CA ALA A 178 12.31 6.43 -14.40
C ALA A 178 12.15 7.66 -15.30
N TRP A 179 12.05 8.85 -14.70
CA TRP A 179 11.82 10.10 -15.44
C TRP A 179 12.89 11.17 -15.20
N ASN A 180 14.06 10.76 -14.71
CA ASN A 180 15.21 11.64 -14.43
C ASN A 180 14.83 12.88 -13.59
N ALA A 181 14.05 12.66 -12.53
CA ALA A 181 13.60 13.70 -11.62
C ALA A 181 14.47 13.72 -10.33
N PRO A 182 14.62 14.87 -9.66
CA PRO A 182 15.30 14.94 -8.38
C PRO A 182 14.60 14.06 -7.34
N VAL A 183 15.35 13.14 -6.73
CA VAL A 183 14.77 12.15 -5.81
C VAL A 183 14.12 12.79 -4.58
N GLU A 184 14.67 13.91 -4.11
CA GLU A 184 14.14 14.61 -2.95
C GLU A 184 12.83 15.35 -3.27
N GLU A 185 12.63 15.82 -4.50
CA GLU A 185 11.35 16.37 -4.95
C GLU A 185 10.28 15.28 -5.01
N VAL A 186 10.62 14.09 -5.53
CA VAL A 186 9.72 12.93 -5.56
C VAL A 186 9.33 12.50 -4.15
N ARG A 187 10.30 12.46 -3.22
CA ARG A 187 10.02 12.15 -1.80
C ARG A 187 9.16 13.20 -1.15
N THR A 188 9.45 14.48 -1.35
CA THR A 188 8.66 15.60 -0.83
C THR A 188 7.22 15.54 -1.34
N ALA A 189 7.04 15.33 -2.65
CA ALA A 189 5.72 15.14 -3.24
C ALA A 189 4.98 13.93 -2.63
N TYR A 190 5.69 12.83 -2.34
CA TYR A 190 5.10 11.68 -1.65
C TYR A 190 4.73 12.00 -0.21
N MET A 191 5.56 12.77 0.51
CA MET A 191 5.25 13.22 1.85
C MET A 191 3.96 14.04 1.89
N ILE A 192 3.80 14.98 0.95
CA ILE A 192 2.62 15.85 0.88
C ILE A 192 1.36 15.09 0.41
N THR A 193 1.48 14.25 -0.62
CA THR A 193 0.31 13.58 -1.22
C THR A 193 -0.15 12.34 -0.45
N GLY A 194 0.78 11.64 0.20
CA GLY A 194 0.56 10.31 0.78
C GLY A 194 0.19 9.25 -0.27
N ASP A 195 0.50 9.48 -1.55
CA ASP A 195 0.11 8.61 -2.66
C ASP A 195 1.24 8.44 -3.68
N ILE A 196 1.95 7.32 -3.60
CA ILE A 196 3.08 7.04 -4.48
C ILE A 196 2.66 6.93 -5.96
N GLY A 197 1.43 6.49 -6.23
CA GLY A 197 0.90 6.39 -7.57
C GLY A 197 0.65 7.77 -8.19
N LYS A 198 0.07 8.70 -7.40
CA LYS A 198 -0.11 10.08 -7.84
C LYS A 198 1.23 10.78 -8.08
N VAL A 199 2.22 10.50 -7.24
CA VAL A 199 3.58 11.04 -7.42
C VAL A 199 4.22 10.53 -8.71
N ALA A 200 4.04 9.25 -9.05
CA ALA A 200 4.56 8.71 -10.31
C ALA A 200 3.96 9.43 -11.53
N GLU A 201 2.63 9.64 -11.53
CA GLU A 201 1.93 10.41 -12.56
C GLU A 201 2.47 11.84 -12.68
N LEU A 202 2.57 12.56 -11.55
CA LEU A 202 3.09 13.93 -11.53
C LEU A 202 4.55 14.02 -11.96
N THR A 203 5.38 13.04 -11.59
CA THR A 203 6.79 12.97 -12.00
C THR A 203 6.87 12.79 -13.52
N LYS A 204 6.11 11.85 -14.08
CA LYS A 204 6.04 11.61 -15.52
C LYS A 204 5.65 12.86 -16.30
N ASN A 205 4.71 13.65 -15.76
CA ASN A 205 4.22 14.87 -16.40
C ASN A 205 5.08 16.12 -16.09
N LYS A 206 6.15 16.00 -15.30
CA LYS A 206 6.99 17.12 -14.81
C LYS A 206 6.18 18.17 -14.01
N GLU A 207 5.24 17.70 -13.19
CA GLU A 207 4.31 18.52 -12.42
C GLU A 207 4.53 18.43 -10.90
N LEU A 208 5.70 17.94 -10.45
CA LEU A 208 6.01 17.81 -9.03
C LEU A 208 5.91 19.15 -8.27
N GLY A 209 6.28 20.26 -8.91
CA GLY A 209 6.16 21.60 -8.32
C GLY A 209 4.73 22.09 -8.07
N LYS A 210 3.70 21.40 -8.60
CA LYS A 210 2.28 21.72 -8.36
C LYS A 210 1.72 21.02 -7.12
N VAL A 211 2.55 20.28 -6.39
CA VAL A 211 2.11 19.53 -5.21
C VAL A 211 1.97 20.46 -4.02
N GLU A 212 0.76 20.55 -3.51
CA GLU A 212 0.42 21.40 -2.38
C GLU A 212 -0.30 20.61 -1.29
N ILE A 213 -0.16 21.07 -0.05
CA ILE A 213 -0.95 20.57 1.08
C ILE A 213 -2.41 20.94 0.83
N LYS A 214 -3.29 19.97 0.96
CA LYS A 214 -4.74 20.17 0.85
C LYS A 214 -5.39 19.96 2.21
N TYR A 215 -6.33 20.83 2.56
CA TYR A 215 -7.17 20.62 3.74
C TYR A 215 -7.83 19.24 3.69
N HIS A 216 -7.97 18.62 4.86
CA HIS A 216 -8.58 17.29 5.03
C HIS A 216 -7.91 16.13 4.29
N ARG A 217 -6.73 16.35 3.68
CA ARG A 217 -5.87 15.31 3.15
C ARG A 217 -4.64 15.19 4.05
N PRO A 218 -4.54 14.12 4.86
CA PRO A 218 -3.39 13.96 5.73
C PRO A 218 -2.13 13.71 4.91
N PHE A 219 -1.01 14.23 5.39
CA PHE A 219 0.31 14.11 4.77
C PHE A 219 1.29 13.43 5.73
N LEU A 220 2.32 12.77 5.19
CA LEU A 220 3.29 12.06 6.01
C LEU A 220 4.03 13.04 6.94
N PRO A 221 4.13 12.72 8.23
CA PRO A 221 4.88 13.56 9.15
C PRO A 221 6.37 13.54 8.79
N MET A 222 7.01 14.71 8.86
CA MET A 222 8.47 14.80 8.89
C MET A 222 8.99 13.99 10.08
N LEU A 223 9.96 13.11 9.84
CA LEU A 223 10.63 12.33 10.88
C LEU A 223 11.94 13.00 11.28
N ALA A 224 12.42 12.70 12.48
CA ALA A 224 13.71 13.15 12.98
C ALA A 224 14.71 12.00 12.91
N GLU A 225 15.98 12.36 12.74
CA GLU A 225 17.12 11.46 12.93
C GLU A 225 17.53 11.48 14.41
N MET A 226 18.11 10.38 14.88
CA MET A 226 18.64 10.33 16.25
C MET A 226 20.07 10.86 16.24
N SER A 227 20.41 11.63 17.27
CA SER A 227 21.78 12.04 17.57
C SER A 227 22.18 11.49 18.93
N ASP A 228 23.46 11.15 19.09
CA ASP A 228 23.99 10.61 20.34
C ASP A 228 24.17 11.70 21.40
N SER A 229 24.43 12.94 20.99
CA SER A 229 24.52 14.08 21.91
C SER A 229 23.95 15.37 21.34
N ALA A 230 23.69 16.33 22.23
CA ALA A 230 23.34 17.70 21.85
C ALA A 230 24.54 18.48 21.25
N GLY A 231 25.78 18.06 21.56
CA GLY A 231 26.99 18.63 20.98
C GLY A 231 27.04 18.38 19.47
N ASP A 232 26.80 17.13 19.07
CA ASP A 232 26.80 16.73 17.65
C ASP A 232 25.75 17.51 16.85
N ILE A 233 24.55 17.70 17.42
CA ILE A 233 23.48 18.49 16.80
C ILE A 233 23.94 19.94 16.56
N LYS A 234 24.62 20.53 17.55
CA LYS A 234 25.11 21.91 17.46
C LYS A 234 26.25 22.04 16.46
N GLU A 235 27.16 21.07 16.40
CA GLU A 235 28.25 21.06 15.42
C GLU A 235 27.72 20.91 14.00
N GLU A 236 26.70 20.07 13.79
CA GLU A 236 26.10 19.83 12.48
C GLU A 236 25.19 20.98 12.01
N LEU A 237 24.26 21.42 12.86
CA LEU A 237 23.22 22.39 12.48
C LEU A 237 23.61 23.84 12.80
N GLY A 238 24.62 24.06 13.64
CA GLY A 238 24.99 25.37 14.16
C GLY A 238 23.92 25.94 15.09
N TYR A 239 22.96 26.67 14.51
CA TYR A 239 21.83 27.25 15.23
C TYR A 239 20.60 26.36 15.09
N CYS A 240 20.04 25.91 16.22
CA CYS A 240 18.85 25.07 16.24
C CYS A 240 17.77 25.59 17.22
N LEU A 241 16.51 25.36 16.87
CA LEU A 241 15.39 25.49 17.80
C LEU A 241 15.22 24.17 18.54
N CYS A 242 15.17 24.23 19.87
CA CYS A 242 15.01 23.05 20.72
C CYS A 242 13.60 23.06 21.34
N GLU A 243 12.87 21.96 21.15
CA GLU A 243 11.58 21.73 21.77
C GLU A 243 11.64 20.48 22.65
N GLU A 244 10.84 20.45 23.72
CA GLU A 244 10.72 19.25 24.54
C GLU A 244 10.13 18.09 23.72
N LYS A 245 10.78 16.93 23.76
CA LYS A 245 10.27 15.72 23.12
C LYS A 245 9.18 15.09 23.98
N LEU A 246 7.94 15.52 23.76
CA LEU A 246 6.76 15.01 24.46
C LEU A 246 6.59 13.50 24.28
N ASP A 247 6.26 12.80 25.36
CA ASP A 247 5.88 11.38 25.33
C ASP A 247 4.37 11.23 25.14
N GLY A 248 3.97 10.90 23.92
CA GLY A 248 2.55 10.82 23.59
C GLY A 248 2.30 10.46 22.13
N VAL A 249 1.08 10.74 21.67
CA VAL A 249 0.65 10.43 20.31
C VAL A 249 0.76 11.68 19.43
N ARG A 250 1.56 11.61 18.36
CA ARG A 250 1.61 12.65 17.34
C ARG A 250 0.31 12.68 16.55
N ILE A 251 -0.38 13.82 16.58
CA ILE A 251 -1.62 14.08 15.84
C ILE A 251 -1.40 15.21 14.84
N GLN A 252 -1.79 14.99 13.58
CA GLN A 252 -1.91 16.00 12.55
C GLN A 252 -3.36 16.52 12.52
N ILE A 253 -3.53 17.82 12.72
CA ILE A 253 -4.83 18.49 12.80
C ILE A 253 -5.08 19.29 11.53
N HIS A 254 -6.20 19.02 10.87
CA HIS A 254 -6.71 19.81 9.76
C HIS A 254 -7.98 20.54 10.21
N LYS A 255 -8.00 21.87 10.08
CA LYS A 255 -9.15 22.74 10.40
C LYS A 255 -9.46 23.59 9.17
N ASP A 256 -10.62 23.33 8.57
CA ASP A 256 -11.23 24.13 7.51
C ASP A 256 -12.73 23.84 7.53
N GLY A 257 -13.47 24.65 8.29
CA GLY A 257 -14.84 24.37 8.74
C GLY A 257 -14.93 23.15 9.66
N GLU A 258 -14.80 21.96 9.08
CA GLU A 258 -14.68 20.69 9.81
C GLU A 258 -13.28 20.57 10.45
N ILE A 259 -13.19 19.82 11.55
CA ILE A 259 -11.92 19.51 12.22
C ILE A 259 -11.66 18.02 12.07
N LYS A 260 -10.49 17.66 11.52
CA LYS A 260 -10.05 16.27 11.34
C LYS A 260 -8.69 16.04 11.96
N PHE A 261 -8.61 14.96 12.72
CA PHE A 261 -7.38 14.53 13.40
C PHE A 261 -6.88 13.23 12.79
N TYR A 262 -5.59 13.17 12.52
CA TYR A 262 -4.91 12.01 11.94
C TYR A 262 -3.70 11.61 12.76
N THR A 263 -3.51 10.32 12.98
CA THR A 263 -2.33 9.76 13.65
C THR A 263 -1.07 9.85 12.78
N ARG A 264 0.10 9.51 13.34
CA ARG A 264 1.36 9.31 12.59
C ARG A 264 1.22 8.41 11.35
N ASN A 265 0.33 7.43 11.40
CA ASN A 265 0.05 6.50 10.30
C ASN A 265 -1.12 6.95 9.40
N LEU A 266 -1.54 8.22 9.51
CA LEU A 266 -2.59 8.88 8.74
C LEU A 266 -4.01 8.30 8.93
N ASN A 267 -4.23 7.48 9.97
CA ASN A 267 -5.58 7.04 10.34
C ASN A 267 -6.34 8.18 11.02
N ARG A 268 -7.59 8.42 10.58
CA ARG A 268 -8.50 9.38 11.19
C ARG A 268 -8.94 8.91 12.58
N VAL A 269 -8.80 9.78 13.57
CA VAL A 269 -9.08 9.51 15.01
C VAL A 269 -9.87 10.63 15.68
N THR A 270 -10.56 11.45 14.88
CA THR A 270 -11.28 12.65 15.36
C THR A 270 -12.30 12.33 16.45
N SER A 271 -13.02 11.23 16.31
CA SER A 271 -14.02 10.75 17.29
C SER A 271 -13.40 10.35 18.64
N ASN A 272 -12.10 10.08 18.69
CA ASN A 272 -11.43 9.61 19.89
C ASN A 272 -11.07 10.78 20.83
N PHE A 273 -11.13 12.03 20.35
CA PHE A 273 -10.73 13.23 21.08
C PHE A 273 -11.82 14.33 21.04
N PRO A 274 -13.06 14.03 21.49
CA PRO A 274 -14.18 14.96 21.37
C PRO A 274 -13.97 16.28 22.13
N GLU A 275 -13.26 16.25 23.25
CA GLU A 275 -12.89 17.42 24.06
C GLU A 275 -11.94 18.36 23.33
N LEU A 276 -10.93 17.84 22.64
CA LEU A 276 -9.98 18.64 21.85
C LEU A 276 -10.68 19.27 20.64
N VAL A 277 -11.58 18.54 19.98
CA VAL A 277 -12.39 19.07 18.88
C VAL A 277 -13.25 20.25 19.34
N LYS A 278 -13.86 20.18 20.53
CA LYS A 278 -14.63 21.29 21.10
C LYS A 278 -13.73 22.50 21.40
N GLY A 279 -12.54 22.28 21.96
CA GLY A 279 -11.58 23.34 22.26
C GLY A 279 -11.13 24.12 21.02
N LEU A 280 -10.89 23.42 19.91
CA LEU A 280 -10.42 24.01 18.66
C LEU A 280 -11.51 24.66 17.79
N LYS A 281 -12.79 24.50 18.15
CA LYS A 281 -13.91 25.19 17.46
C LYS A 281 -14.08 26.64 17.91
N LYS A 282 -13.53 27.00 19.06
CA LYS A 282 -13.43 28.39 19.52
C LYS A 282 -12.44 29.16 18.63
#